data_AF-A0A7V9UGH4-F1
#
_entry.id   AF-A0A7V9UGH4-F1
#
_cell.length_a   1.000
_cell.length_b   1.000
_cell.length_c   1.000
_cell.angle_alpha   90.00
_cell.angle_beta   90.00
_cell.angle_gamma   90.00
#
_symmetry.space_group_name_H-M   'P 1'
#
loop_
_entity.id
_entity.type
_entity.pdbx_description
1 polymer ?
#
loop_
_entity_poly.entity_id
_entity_poly.type
_entity_poly.pdbx_seq_one_letter_code
_entity_poly.pdbx_strand_id
1 'polypeptide(L)'
;MLNPHELALFDQYVEEMPRHTLEQSYDLQLKMSGSKMKPESPDLIKKTLVEEVLELMPDYGKPDSISMTNPQKAFESQTVVIDRARENLRTKMDGDQFAFANQFFNQQEAQLKMAEQMFHQE
;
A
#
# COMPACT_ATOMS: atom_id res chain seq x y z
N MET A 1 -6.51 18.50 -29.39
CA MET A 1 -6.09 17.09 -29.55
C MET A 1 -4.63 17.01 -29.16
N LEU A 2 -4.26 15.98 -28.39
CA LEU A 2 -2.87 15.71 -28.06
C LEU A 2 -2.13 15.18 -29.30
N ASN A 3 -0.88 15.57 -29.48
CA ASN A 3 0.00 14.99 -30.50
C ASN A 3 0.51 13.59 -30.05
N PRO A 4 1.11 12.78 -30.94
CA PRO A 4 1.56 11.43 -30.59
C PRO A 4 2.56 11.36 -29.42
N HIS A 5 3.41 12.38 -29.24
CA HIS A 5 4.33 12.44 -28.11
C HIS A 5 3.60 12.76 -26.80
N GLU A 6 2.63 13.68 -26.84
CA GLU A 6 1.78 14.01 -25.70
C GLU A 6 0.87 12.84 -25.29
N LEU A 7 0.40 12.03 -26.24
CA LEU A 7 -0.31 10.78 -25.96
C LEU A 7 0.58 9.77 -25.23
N ALA A 8 1.82 9.57 -25.70
CA ALA A 8 2.76 8.66 -25.04
C ALA A 8 3.11 9.08 -23.61
N LEU A 9 3.29 10.39 -23.37
CA LEU A 9 3.51 10.93 -22.02
C LEU A 9 2.28 10.73 -21.13
N PHE A 10 1.09 10.89 -21.68
CA PHE A 10 -0.16 10.65 -20.96
C PHE A 10 -0.32 9.17 -20.59
N ASP A 11 -0.03 8.25 -21.52
CA ASP A 11 -0.08 6.81 -21.27
C ASP A 11 0.89 6.42 -20.15
N GLN A 12 2.13 6.92 -20.18
CA GLN A 12 3.10 6.70 -19.10
C GLN A 12 2.60 7.25 -17.75
N TYR A 13 2.03 8.45 -17.74
CA TYR A 13 1.46 9.04 -16.53
C TYR A 13 0.34 8.17 -15.94
N VAL A 14 -0.53 7.64 -16.80
CA VAL A 14 -1.64 6.75 -16.39
C VAL A 14 -1.11 5.43 -15.83
N GLU A 15 -0.06 4.86 -16.44
CA GLU A 15 0.58 3.63 -15.95
C GLU A 15 1.24 3.82 -14.58
N GLU A 16 1.85 4.97 -14.32
CA GLU A 16 2.52 5.24 -13.05
C GLU A 16 1.55 5.71 -11.93
N MET A 17 0.35 6.17 -12.28
CA MET A 17 -0.59 6.77 -11.33
C MET A 17 -0.93 5.87 -10.13
N PRO A 18 -1.23 4.56 -10.28
CA PRO A 18 -1.49 3.69 -9.13
C PRO A 18 -0.34 3.65 -8.12
N ARG A 19 0.91 3.59 -8.59
CA ARG A 19 2.10 3.61 -7.75
C ARG A 19 2.19 4.94 -7.00
N HIS A 20 2.08 6.07 -7.70
CA HIS A 20 2.14 7.40 -7.09
C HIS A 20 1.07 7.59 -6.02
N THR A 21 -0.14 7.12 -6.26
CA THR A 21 -1.24 7.17 -5.27
C THR A 21 -0.92 6.35 -4.02
N LEU A 22 -0.42 5.12 -4.18
CA LEU A 22 -0.02 4.29 -3.04
C LEU A 22 1.12 4.90 -2.25
N GLU A 23 2.16 5.40 -2.94
CA GLU A 23 3.31 6.05 -2.32
C GLU A 23 2.89 7.26 -1.49
N GLN A 24 2.01 8.12 -2.03
CA GLN A 24 1.48 9.29 -1.31
C GLN A 24 0.62 8.89 -0.10
N SER A 25 -0.24 7.88 -0.26
CA SER A 25 -1.10 7.38 0.83
C SER A 25 -0.26 6.85 1.99
N TYR A 26 0.71 5.98 1.71
CA TYR A 26 1.58 5.42 2.76
C TYR A 26 2.51 6.46 3.38
N ASP A 27 3.02 7.41 2.58
CA ASP A 27 3.82 8.51 3.11
C ASP A 27 3.04 9.33 4.15
N LEU A 28 1.78 9.66 3.87
CA LEU A 28 0.91 10.34 4.81
C LEU A 28 0.67 9.50 6.08
N GLN A 29 0.32 8.23 5.93
CA GLN A 29 0.05 7.33 7.07
C GLN A 29 1.28 7.16 7.97
N LEU A 30 2.46 6.99 7.38
CA LEU A 30 3.71 6.86 8.11
C LEU A 30 4.08 8.15 8.85
N LYS A 31 3.86 9.33 8.23
CA LYS A 31 4.04 10.63 8.90
C LYS A 31 3.09 10.80 10.09
N MET A 32 1.82 10.39 9.94
CA MET A 32 0.83 10.47 11.01
C MET A 32 1.05 9.47 12.15
N SER A 33 1.72 8.34 11.87
CA SER A 33 2.05 7.35 12.91
C SER A 33 2.95 7.89 14.03
N GLY A 34 3.56 9.07 13.83
CA GLY A 34 4.36 9.76 14.86
C GLY A 34 5.63 9.01 15.26
N SER A 35 6.08 8.07 14.43
CA SER A 35 7.19 7.18 14.77
C SER A 35 8.53 7.94 14.88
N LYS A 36 9.36 7.56 15.86
CA LYS A 36 10.76 7.99 15.98
C LYS A 36 11.68 7.10 15.13
N MET A 37 11.23 6.72 13.93
CA MET A 37 12.02 5.88 13.05
C MET A 37 13.30 6.58 12.58
N LYS A 38 14.31 5.79 12.21
CA LYS A 38 15.46 6.34 11.49
C LYS A 38 14.99 6.90 10.14
N PRO A 39 15.64 7.93 9.58
CA PRO A 39 15.17 8.62 8.38
C PRO A 39 14.87 7.69 7.19
N GLU A 40 15.61 6.59 7.05
CA GLU A 40 15.49 5.63 5.95
C GLU A 40 14.37 4.58 6.13
N SER A 41 13.90 4.35 7.35
CA SER A 41 12.92 3.28 7.61
C SER A 41 11.54 3.55 7.00
N PRO A 42 10.97 4.78 7.05
CA PRO A 42 9.70 5.07 6.40
C PRO A 42 9.71 4.79 4.90
N ASP A 43 10.78 5.16 4.21
CA ASP A 43 10.91 4.93 2.77
C ASP A 43 10.98 3.44 2.44
N LEU A 44 11.71 2.66 3.24
CA LEU A 44 11.78 1.22 3.06
C LEU A 44 10.42 0.53 3.30
N ILE A 45 9.67 0.95 4.33
CA ILE A 45 8.32 0.43 4.61
C ILE A 45 7.37 0.75 3.46
N LYS A 46 7.31 2.03 3.08
CA LYS A 46 6.48 2.52 1.97
C LYS A 46 6.77 1.75 0.68
N LYS A 47 8.05 1.68 0.29
CA LYS A 47 8.46 0.99 -0.94
C LYS A 47 8.06 -0.47 -0.92
N THR A 48 8.30 -1.16 0.20
CA THR A 48 7.94 -2.58 0.34
C THR A 48 6.43 -2.77 0.21
N LEU A 49 5.61 -1.97 0.90
CA LEU A 49 4.15 -2.06 0.79
C LEU A 49 3.65 -1.82 -0.64
N VAL A 50 4.18 -0.80 -1.32
CA VAL A 50 3.80 -0.50 -2.71
C VAL A 50 4.15 -1.66 -3.63
N GLU A 51 5.34 -2.25 -3.48
CA GLU A 51 5.76 -3.42 -4.25
C GLU A 51 4.83 -4.62 -4.01
N GLU A 52 4.51 -4.95 -2.75
CA GLU A 52 3.61 -6.07 -2.44
C GLU A 52 2.18 -5.83 -2.95
N VAL A 53 1.66 -4.59 -2.84
CA VAL A 53 0.33 -4.25 -3.37
C VAL A 53 0.29 -4.46 -4.88
N LEU A 54 1.26 -3.92 -5.61
CA LEU A 54 1.25 -3.99 -7.08
C LEU A 54 1.57 -5.41 -7.58
N GLU A 55 2.28 -6.23 -6.82
CA GLU A 55 2.46 -7.64 -7.14
C GLU A 55 1.17 -8.45 -6.96
N LEU A 56 0.45 -8.24 -5.85
CA LEU A 56 -0.76 -9.00 -5.55
C LEU A 56 -2.01 -8.46 -6.28
N MET A 57 -2.05 -7.16 -6.52
CA MET A 57 -3.15 -6.42 -7.14
C MET A 57 -2.60 -5.52 -8.26
N PRO A 58 -2.14 -6.10 -9.38
CA PRO A 58 -1.51 -5.35 -10.48
C PRO A 58 -2.45 -4.32 -11.14
N ASP A 59 -3.76 -4.51 -10.98
CA ASP A 59 -4.79 -3.60 -11.49
C ASP A 59 -5.33 -2.64 -10.43
N TYR A 60 -4.63 -2.46 -9.31
CA TYR A 60 -5.00 -1.50 -8.28
C TYR A 60 -5.29 -0.11 -8.88
N GLY A 61 -6.39 0.52 -8.46
CA GLY A 61 -6.80 1.85 -8.94
C GLY A 61 -7.43 1.88 -10.34
N LYS A 62 -7.52 0.74 -11.04
CA LYS A 62 -8.24 0.65 -12.33
C LYS A 62 -9.75 0.39 -12.12
N PRO A 63 -10.62 0.75 -13.10
CA PRO A 63 -12.08 0.55 -12.99
C PRO A 63 -12.50 -0.90 -12.72
N ASP A 64 -11.77 -1.87 -13.23
CA ASP A 64 -12.06 -3.30 -13.06
C ASP A 64 -11.23 -3.95 -11.94
N SER A 65 -10.61 -3.13 -11.08
CA SER A 65 -9.81 -3.61 -9.97
C SER A 65 -10.61 -4.52 -9.03
N ILE A 66 -9.89 -5.42 -8.36
CA ILE A 66 -10.49 -6.35 -7.40
C ILE A 66 -11.22 -5.62 -6.26
N SER A 67 -10.73 -4.43 -5.89
CA SER A 67 -11.37 -3.54 -4.91
C SER A 67 -12.77 -3.07 -5.33
N MET A 68 -13.04 -2.98 -6.63
CA MET A 68 -14.34 -2.55 -7.15
C MET A 68 -15.27 -3.72 -7.44
N THR A 69 -14.71 -4.85 -7.88
CA THR A 69 -15.50 -6.02 -8.33
C THR A 69 -15.76 -7.04 -7.23
N ASN A 70 -14.87 -7.15 -6.23
CA ASN A 70 -15.01 -8.06 -5.09
C ASN A 70 -14.34 -7.46 -3.83
N PRO A 71 -15.06 -6.58 -3.11
CA PRO A 71 -14.52 -5.92 -1.92
C PRO A 71 -14.00 -6.89 -0.85
N GLN A 72 -14.67 -8.04 -0.66
CA GLN A 72 -14.22 -9.07 0.29
C GLN A 72 -12.83 -9.60 -0.06
N LYS A 73 -12.63 -9.98 -1.32
CA LYS A 73 -11.33 -10.47 -1.79
C LYS A 73 -10.27 -9.36 -1.77
N ALA A 74 -10.67 -8.09 -1.85
CA ALA A 74 -9.76 -6.97 -1.67
C ALA A 74 -9.30 -6.81 -0.20
N PHE A 75 -10.18 -7.01 0.79
CA PHE A 75 -9.78 -7.06 2.20
C PHE A 75 -8.80 -8.21 2.50
N GLU A 76 -9.09 -9.41 1.96
CA GLU A 76 -8.19 -10.56 2.06
C GLU A 76 -6.82 -10.24 1.43
N SER A 77 -6.81 -9.63 0.24
CA SER A 77 -5.58 -9.27 -0.47
C SER A 77 -4.76 -8.25 0.32
N GLN A 78 -5.40 -7.24 0.92
CA GLN A 78 -4.71 -6.27 1.77
C GLN A 78 -4.10 -6.91 3.03
N THR A 79 -4.79 -7.89 3.62
CA THR A 79 -4.23 -8.65 4.75
C THR A 79 -2.96 -9.40 4.34
N VAL A 80 -2.99 -10.07 3.19
CA VAL A 80 -1.82 -10.79 2.63
C VAL A 80 -0.66 -9.83 2.31
N VAL A 81 -0.95 -8.64 1.77
CA VAL A 81 0.06 -7.60 1.53
C VAL A 81 0.78 -7.21 2.83
N ILE A 82 0.03 -6.98 3.90
CA ILE A 82 0.61 -6.59 5.20
C ILE A 82 1.52 -7.70 5.72
N ASP A 83 1.08 -8.96 5.65
CA ASP A 83 1.87 -10.11 6.10
C ASP A 83 3.15 -10.29 5.29
N ARG A 84 3.07 -10.17 3.95
CA ARG A 84 4.23 -10.26 3.06
C ARG A 84 5.21 -9.11 3.31
N ALA A 85 4.72 -7.89 3.46
CA ALA A 85 5.56 -6.72 3.74
C ALA A 85 6.25 -6.86 5.11
N ARG A 86 5.53 -7.37 6.12
CA ARG A 86 6.08 -7.66 7.45
C ARG A 86 7.22 -8.67 7.36
N GLU A 87 7.03 -9.80 6.68
CA GLU A 87 8.09 -10.81 6.54
C GLU A 87 9.29 -10.28 5.73
N ASN A 88 9.04 -9.53 4.66
CA ASN A 88 10.10 -8.95 3.84
C ASN A 88 10.93 -7.91 4.60
N LEU A 89 10.32 -7.11 5.47
CA LEU A 89 11.04 -6.13 6.28
C LEU A 89 11.79 -6.74 7.45
N ARG A 90 11.31 -7.88 7.98
CA ARG A 90 11.98 -8.59 9.09
C ARG A 90 13.43 -8.93 8.79
N THR A 91 13.74 -9.22 7.53
CA THR A 91 15.12 -9.55 7.09
C THR A 91 15.95 -8.33 6.71
N LYS A 92 15.33 -7.15 6.55
CA LYS A 92 15.95 -5.91 6.05
C LYS A 92 16.14 -4.83 7.12
N MET A 93 15.48 -4.98 8.26
CA MET A 93 15.50 -4.02 9.37
C MET A 93 16.14 -4.62 10.61
N ASP A 94 16.77 -3.77 11.43
CA ASP A 94 17.16 -4.18 12.77
C ASP A 94 15.93 -4.37 13.67
N GLY A 95 16.13 -5.01 14.84
CA GLY A 95 15.01 -5.38 15.72
C GLY A 95 14.17 -4.20 16.20
N ASP A 96 14.81 -3.06 16.50
CA ASP A 96 14.12 -1.86 16.96
C ASP A 96 13.32 -1.22 15.82
N GLN A 97 13.92 -1.07 14.64
CA GLN A 97 13.24 -0.59 13.44
C GLN A 97 12.07 -1.48 13.04
N PHE A 98 12.27 -2.79 13.10
CA PHE A 98 11.23 -3.76 12.79
C PHE A 98 10.08 -3.71 13.81
N ALA A 99 10.36 -3.49 15.10
CA ALA A 99 9.32 -3.33 16.10
C ALA A 99 8.39 -2.14 15.77
N PHE A 100 8.95 -1.02 15.30
CA PHE A 100 8.15 0.13 14.84
C PHE A 100 7.35 -0.19 13.57
N ALA A 101 7.97 -0.81 12.57
CA ALA A 101 7.27 -1.25 11.36
C ALA A 101 6.11 -2.21 11.71
N ASN A 102 6.34 -3.13 12.64
CA ASN A 102 5.33 -4.06 13.11
C ASN A 102 4.18 -3.37 13.84
N GLN A 103 4.46 -2.33 14.65
CA GLN A 103 3.42 -1.52 15.27
C GLN A 103 2.55 -0.83 14.20
N PHE A 104 3.17 -0.29 13.15
CA PHE A 104 2.46 0.30 12.02
C PHE A 104 1.58 -0.73 11.28
N PHE A 105 2.08 -1.94 11.04
CA PHE A 105 1.29 -3.02 10.44
C PHE A 105 0.10 -3.44 11.31
N ASN A 106 0.30 -3.54 12.63
CA ASN A 106 -0.79 -3.86 13.54
C ASN A 106 -1.89 -2.78 13.52
N GLN A 107 -1.52 -1.50 13.34
CA GLN A 107 -2.49 -0.42 13.17
C GLN A 107 -3.27 -0.57 11.86
N GLN A 108 -2.60 -0.90 10.76
CA GLN A 108 -3.27 -1.14 9.48
C GLN A 108 -4.24 -2.32 9.55
N GLU A 109 -3.82 -3.45 10.13
CA GLU A 109 -4.71 -4.61 10.31
C GLU A 109 -5.94 -4.28 11.16
N ALA A 110 -5.77 -3.48 12.22
CA ALA A 110 -6.89 -3.07 13.06
C ALA A 110 -7.88 -2.19 12.29
N GLN A 111 -7.38 -1.25 11.48
CA GLN A 111 -8.21 -0.40 10.62
C GLN A 111 -8.91 -1.23 9.54
N LEU A 112 -8.20 -2.18 8.93
CA LEU A 112 -8.74 -3.07 7.90
C LEU A 112 -9.88 -3.92 8.45
N LYS A 113 -9.70 -4.53 9.63
CA LYS A 113 -10.75 -5.31 10.32
C LYS A 113 -11.96 -4.46 10.66
N MET A 114 -11.75 -3.22 11.09
CA MET A 114 -12.86 -2.29 11.36
C MET A 114 -13.63 -1.94 10.09
N ALA A 115 -12.92 -1.66 8.99
CA ALA A 115 -13.53 -1.37 7.69
C ALA A 115 -14.32 -2.57 7.15
N GLU A 116 -13.75 -3.78 7.24
CA GLU A 116 -14.43 -5.03 6.85
C GLU A 116 -15.71 -5.25 7.67
N GLN A 117 -15.66 -5.05 8.99
CA GLN A 117 -16.83 -5.16 9.86
C GLN A 117 -17.93 -4.16 9.51
N MET A 118 -17.58 -2.91 9.19
CA MET A 118 -18.54 -1.90 8.78
C MET A 118 -19.17 -2.25 7.43
N PHE A 119 -18.38 -2.75 6.48
CA PHE A 119 -18.87 -3.17 5.17
C PHE A 119 -19.90 -4.31 5.25
N HIS A 120 -19.71 -5.25 6.18
CA HIS A 120 -20.67 -6.35 6.38
C HIS A 120 -21.98 -5.96 7.09
N GLN A 121 -22.11 -4.72 7.58
CA GLN A 121 -23.34 -4.22 8.19
C GLN A 121 -24.27 -3.51 7.20
N GLU A 122 -23.82 -3.31 5.95
CA GLU A 122 -24.60 -2.75 4.83
C GLU A 122 -25.28 -3.85 4.01
#